data_AF-A0A6P0JN88-F1
#
_entry.id   AF-A0A6P0JN88-F1
#
_cell.length_a   1.000
_cell.length_b   1.000
_cell.length_c   1.000
_cell.angle_alpha   90.00
_cell.angle_beta   90.00
_cell.angle_gamma   90.00
#
_symmetry.space_group_name_H-M   'P 1'
#
loop_
_entity.id
_entity.type
_entity.pdbx_description
1 polymer ?
#
loop_
_entity_poly.entity_id
_entity_poly.type
_entity_poly.pdbx_seq_one_letter_code
_entity_poly.pdbx_strand_id
1 'polypeptide(L)' 'TVVAEGVETREQLEFLRSLHCDIVQGYCISRPLAIEEIEQLIENQPISVQSP' A
#
# COMPACT_ATOMS: atom_id res chain seq x y z
N THR A 1 -6.66 1.38 -13.66
CA THR A 1 -5.86 0.96 -12.51
C THR A 1 -4.47 0.63 -12.94
N VAL A 2 -3.49 1.36 -12.40
CA VAL A 2 -2.05 1.11 -12.55
C VAL A 2 -1.46 0.86 -11.17
N VAL A 3 -0.56 -0.11 -11.07
CA VAL A 3 0.24 -0.38 -9.87
C VAL A 3 1.68 0.03 -10.13
N ALA A 4 2.23 0.93 -9.32
CA ALA A 4 3.65 1.24 -9.31
C ALA A 4 4.36 0.41 -8.22
N GLU A 5 5.25 -0.48 -8.64
CA GLU A 5 6.04 -1.34 -7.75
C GLU A 5 7.45 -0.78 -7.53
N GLY A 6 8.05 -1.10 -6.38
CA GLY A 6 9.41 -0.67 -6.03
C GLY A 6 9.50 0.76 -5.47
N VAL A 7 8.43 1.27 -4.83
CA VAL A 7 8.44 2.58 -4.17
C VAL A 7 9.17 2.51 -2.84
N GLU A 8 10.37 3.07 -2.76
CA GLU A 8 11.26 2.96 -1.61
C GLU A 8 11.36 4.25 -0.79
N THR A 9 11.11 5.42 -1.39
CA THR A 9 11.23 6.73 -0.72
C THR A 9 9.94 7.55 -0.74
N ARG A 10 9.86 8.54 0.16
CA ARG A 10 8.70 9.44 0.27
C ARG A 10 8.55 10.30 -0.98
N GLU A 11 9.67 10.73 -1.56
CA GLU A 11 9.71 11.57 -2.76
C GLU A 11 9.16 10.81 -3.98
N GLN A 12 9.47 9.52 -4.12
CA GLN A 12 8.91 8.66 -5.18
C GLN A 12 7.38 8.51 -5.01
N LEU A 13 6.92 8.32 -3.77
CA LEU A 13 5.49 8.23 -3.45
C LEU A 13 4.75 9.53 -3.81
N GLU A 14 5.32 10.69 -3.45
CA GLU A 14 4.73 12.00 -3.76
C GLU A 14 4.70 12.28 -5.26
N PHE A 15 5.76 11.90 -5.98
CA PHE A 15 5.81 11.97 -7.44
C PHE A 15 4.70 11.12 -8.08
N LEU A 16 4.56 9.85 -7.68
CA LEU A 16 3.52 8.96 -8.20
C LEU A 16 2.10 9.44 -7.88
N ARG A 17 1.89 10.01 -6.69
CA ARG A 17 0.64 10.68 -6.32
C ARG A 17 0.32 11.84 -7.25
N SER A 18 1.31 12.66 -7.59
CA SER A 18 1.11 13.80 -8.53
C SER A 18 0.72 13.35 -9.94
N LEU A 19 1.13 12.14 -10.33
CA LEU A 19 0.76 11.50 -11.60
C LEU A 19 -0.59 10.76 -11.53
N HIS A 20 -1.31 10.83 -10.41
CA HIS A 20 -2.55 10.10 -10.19
C HIS A 20 -2.39 8.58 -10.33
N CYS A 21 -1.25 8.03 -9.90
CA CYS A 21 -1.07 6.58 -9.82
C CYS A 21 -2.04 5.98 -8.80
N ASP A 22 -2.83 4.99 -9.23
CA ASP A 22 -3.94 4.44 -8.44
C ASP A 22 -3.46 3.66 -7.21
N ILE A 23 -2.40 2.84 -7.39
CA ILE A 23 -1.94 1.88 -6.38
C ILE A 23 -0.41 1.88 -6.35
N VAL A 24 0.18 1.75 -5.17
CA VAL A 24 1.63 1.69 -4.96
C VAL A 24 2.01 0.48 -4.12
N GLN A 25 3.16 -0.12 -4.42
CA GLN A 25 3.79 -1.16 -3.61
C GLN A 25 5.29 -0.84 -3.48
N GLY A 26 5.83 -0.94 -2.26
CA GLY A 26 7.26 -0.89 -2.03
C GLY A 26 7.61 -0.61 -0.56
N TYR A 27 8.90 -0.58 -0.26
CA TYR A 27 9.42 -0.45 1.10
C TYR A 27 9.08 0.88 1.77
N CYS A 28 8.73 1.92 1.01
CA CYS A 28 8.18 3.16 1.57
C CYS A 28 6.85 2.93 2.31
N ILE A 29 6.11 1.88 1.95
CA ILE A 29 4.83 1.51 2.56
C ILE A 29 5.05 0.40 3.59
N SER A 30 5.59 -0.73 3.16
CA SER A 30 5.92 -1.89 3.99
C SER A 30 6.94 -2.77 3.30
N ARG A 31 7.75 -3.50 4.09
CA ARG A 31 8.49 -4.67 3.58
C ARG A 31 7.51 -5.84 3.33
N PRO A 32 7.91 -6.86 2.54
CA PRO A 32 7.23 -8.14 2.51
C PRO A 32 7.10 -8.67 3.93
N LEU A 33 5.90 -9.15 4.26
CA LEU A 33 5.53 -9.63 5.57
C LEU A 33 5.38 -11.16 5.53
N ALA A 34 5.66 -11.82 6.65
CA ALA A 34 5.26 -13.19 6.88
C ALA A 34 3.72 -13.28 6.95
N ILE A 35 3.18 -14.50 6.85
CA ILE A 35 1.73 -14.71 6.83
C ILE A 35 1.07 -14.23 8.14
N GLU A 36 1.71 -14.49 9.27
CA GLU A 36 1.19 -14.12 10.59
C GLU A 36 1.18 -12.58 10.78
N GLU A 37 2.12 -11.87 10.17
CA GLU A 37 2.24 -10.42 10.23
C GLU A 37 1.17 -9.74 9.35
N ILE A 38 0.88 -10.29 8.16
CA ILE A 38 -0.17 -9.74 7.30
C ILE A 38 -1.57 -10.03 7.87
N GLU A 39 -1.80 -11.18 8.50
CA GLU A 39 -3.05 -11.50 9.20
C GLU A 39 -3.32 -10.46 10.31
N GLN A 40 -2.32 -10.18 11.15
CA GLN A 40 -2.43 -9.14 12.18
C GLN A 40 -2.70 -7.76 11.59
N LEU A 41 -2.06 -7.41 10.47
CA LEU A 41 -2.29 -6.12 9.82
C LEU A 41 -3.74 -5.99 9.33
N ILE A 42 -4.29 -7.04 8.75
CA ILE A 42 -5.67 -7.08 8.24
C ILE A 42 -6.68 -7.01 9.38
N GLU A 43 -6.49 -7.78 10.45
CA GLU A 43 -7.39 -7.80 11.61
C GLU A 43 -7.44 -6.46 12.36
N ASN A 44 -6.32 -5.73 12.40
CA ASN A 44 -6.21 -4.45 13.10
C ASN A 44 -6.65 -3.24 12.26
N GLN A 45 -7.06 -3.43 11.01
CA GLN A 45 -7.63 -2.36 10.19
C GLN A 45 -9.14 -2.28 10.42
N PRO A 46 -9.73 -1.11 10.71
CA PRO A 46 -11.18 -0.97 10.71
C PRO A 46 -11.69 -1.21 9.29
N ILE A 47 -12.20 -2.41 9.04
CA ILE A 47 -12.79 -2.77 7.75
C ILE A 47 -14.06 -1.94 7.57
N SER A 48 -13.95 -0.84 6.83
CA SER A 48 -15.11 -0.16 6.24
C SER A 48 -15.52 -0.94 5.00
N VAL A 49 -16.22 -2.07 5.20
CA VAL A 49 -16.97 -2.70 4.11
C VAL A 49 -18.09 -1.73 3.74
N GLN A 50 -17.86 -0.93 2.70
CA GLN A 50 -18.99 -0.33 1.99
C GLN A 50 -19.74 -1.49 1.36
N SER A 51 -20.89 -1.79 1.96
CA SER A 51 -21.91 -2.66 1.35
C SER A 51 -22.35 -2.03 0.03
N PRO A 52 -22.72 -2.83 -0.99
CA PRO A 52 -23.15 -2.32 -2.29
C PRO A 52 -24.34 -1.34 -2.19
#